data_AF-A0A3E0MR83-F1
#
_entry.id   AF-A0A3E0MR83-F1
#
_cell.length_a   1.000
_cell.length_b   1.000
_cell.length_c   1.000
_cell.angle_alpha   90.00
_cell.angle_beta   90.00
_cell.angle_gamma   90.00
#
_symmetry.space_group_name_H-M   'P 1'
#
loop_
_entity.id
_entity.type
_entity.pdbx_description
1 polymer ?
#
loop_
_entity_poly.entity_id
_entity_poly.type
_entity_poly.pdbx_seq_one_letter_code
_entity_poly.pdbx_strand_id
1 'polypeptide(L)'
;MRKDIEIPEVKDVYVAALEVTDEHGDTTWWMHLINDTDGPLENILVQSKGYSDLETKGGKSTATLRKMVKVLPAKSAAKLEPMMPEIFDLFNEYWVSFFEGGQMKDRKYIFGPGTIDMAFSEPLPVLQKQGILVR
;
A
#
# COMPACT_ATOMS: atom_id res chain seq x y z
N MET A 1 32.05 -6.91 12.54
CA MET A 1 32.22 -6.39 11.16
C MET A 1 30.84 -6.23 10.55
N ARG A 2 30.34 -4.99 10.45
CA ARG A 2 29.11 -4.72 9.71
C ARG A 2 29.51 -4.77 8.24
N LYS A 3 29.13 -5.85 7.54
CA LYS A 3 29.20 -5.85 6.07
C LYS A 3 28.30 -4.73 5.59
N ASP A 4 28.75 -3.95 4.61
CA ASP A 4 27.93 -2.98 3.90
C ASP A 4 26.75 -3.74 3.28
N ILE A 5 25.57 -3.60 3.89
CA ILE A 5 24.33 -4.19 3.37
C ILE A 5 23.78 -3.15 2.39
N GLU A 6 23.89 -3.44 1.09
CA GLU A 6 23.13 -2.71 0.09
C GLU A 6 21.65 -3.00 0.31
N ILE A 7 20.89 -1.98 0.72
CA ILE A 7 19.45 -2.06 0.82
C ILE A 7 18.90 -1.89 -0.60
N PRO A 8 18.23 -2.90 -1.17
CA PRO A 8 17.72 -2.81 -2.53
C PRO A 8 16.67 -1.71 -2.64
N GLU A 9 16.81 -0.84 -3.63
CA GLU A 9 15.82 0.19 -3.90
C GLU A 9 14.53 -0.45 -4.46
N VAL A 10 13.39 0.03 -3.94
CA VAL A 10 12.05 -0.31 -4.46
C VAL A 10 11.60 0.82 -5.38
N LYS A 11 11.51 0.51 -6.67
CA LYS A 11 11.11 1.42 -7.73
C LYS A 11 9.87 0.88 -8.44
N ASP A 12 8.96 1.76 -8.85
CA ASP A 12 7.76 1.45 -9.64
C ASP A 12 6.80 0.43 -8.98
N VAL A 13 6.85 0.35 -7.65
CA VAL A 13 5.90 -0.38 -6.80
C VAL A 13 5.26 0.61 -5.85
N TYR A 14 3.92 0.59 -5.77
CA TYR A 14 3.17 1.62 -5.06
C TYR A 14 2.02 1.03 -4.25
N VAL A 15 1.55 1.75 -3.23
CA VAL A 15 0.27 1.47 -2.59
C VAL A 15 -0.69 2.62 -2.90
N ALA A 16 -1.91 2.29 -3.31
CA ALA A 16 -2.92 3.27 -3.65
C ALA A 16 -4.24 3.02 -2.93
N ALA A 17 -4.91 4.08 -2.53
CA ALA A 17 -6.32 4.08 -2.14
C ALA A 17 -7.16 4.48 -3.35
N LEU A 18 -8.22 3.73 -3.65
CA LEU A 18 -9.17 4.06 -4.71
C LEU A 18 -10.61 3.85 -4.26
N GLU A 19 -11.51 4.69 -4.72
CA GLU A 19 -12.94 4.49 -4.46
C GLU A 19 -13.48 3.34 -5.31
N VAL A 20 -14.23 2.44 -4.66
CA VAL A 20 -14.99 1.38 -5.30
C VAL A 20 -16.43 1.53 -4.88
N THR A 21 -17.30 1.75 -5.85
CA THR A 21 -18.74 1.69 -5.69
C THR A 21 -19.21 0.27 -5.92
N ASP A 22 -20.00 -0.28 -5.00
CA ASP A 22 -20.60 -1.60 -5.15
C ASP A 22 -21.93 -1.57 -5.93
N GLU A 23 -22.58 -2.73 -6.04
CA GLU A 23 -23.85 -2.87 -6.78
C GLU A 23 -25.03 -2.12 -6.11
N HIS A 24 -24.90 -1.74 -4.84
CA HIS A 24 -25.90 -0.99 -4.09
C HIS A 24 -25.68 0.53 -4.14
N GLY A 25 -24.55 0.97 -4.72
CA GLY A 25 -24.19 2.38 -4.81
C GLY A 25 -23.34 2.88 -3.65
N ASP A 26 -22.96 2.00 -2.71
CA ASP A 26 -22.12 2.37 -1.58
C ASP A 26 -20.66 2.47 -2.04
N THR A 27 -20.05 3.62 -1.76
CA THR A 27 -18.66 3.91 -2.17
C THR A 27 -17.72 3.75 -0.98
N THR A 28 -16.73 2.88 -1.13
CA THR A 28 -15.72 2.60 -0.11
C THR A 28 -14.32 2.75 -0.69
N TRP A 29 -13.39 3.30 0.09
CA TRP A 29 -11.98 3.32 -0.26
C TRP A 29 -11.37 1.93 -0.12
N TRP A 30 -10.67 1.48 -1.16
CA TRP A 30 -9.98 0.20 -1.18
C TRP A 30 -8.51 0.38 -1.48
N MET A 31 -7.70 -0.31 -0.68
CA MET A 31 -6.26 -0.31 -0.81
C MET A 31 -5.81 -1.31 -1.85
N HIS A 32 -4.85 -0.91 -2.67
CA HIS A 32 -4.28 -1.71 -3.74
C HIS A 32 -2.76 -1.64 -3.70
N LEU A 33 -2.10 -2.78 -3.92
CA LEU A 33 -0.70 -2.84 -4.27
C LEU A 33 -0.59 -2.79 -5.79
N ILE A 34 0.16 -1.83 -6.32
CA ILE A 34 0.38 -1.65 -7.75
C ILE A 34 1.81 -2.08 -8.06
N ASN A 35 1.94 -2.98 -9.03
CA ASN A 35 3.21 -3.35 -9.65
C ASN A 35 3.27 -2.70 -11.04
N ASP A 36 3.96 -1.58 -11.15
CA ASP A 36 4.26 -0.93 -12.43
C ASP A 36 5.68 -1.28 -12.92
N THR A 37 6.29 -2.35 -12.42
CA THR A 37 7.55 -2.85 -12.97
C THR A 37 7.31 -3.73 -14.20
N ASP A 38 8.39 -4.07 -14.91
CA ASP A 38 8.35 -4.94 -16.09
C ASP A 38 8.43 -6.44 -15.73
N GLY A 39 8.52 -6.77 -14.43
CA GLY A 39 8.61 -8.14 -13.92
C GLY A 39 7.54 -8.47 -12.87
N PRO A 40 7.31 -9.75 -12.54
CA PRO A 40 6.41 -10.10 -11.45
C PRO A 40 7.06 -9.83 -10.09
N LEU A 41 6.23 -9.45 -9.11
CA LEU A 41 6.57 -9.52 -7.69
C LEU A 41 6.11 -10.86 -7.14
N GLU A 42 6.93 -11.50 -6.33
CA GLU A 42 6.68 -12.84 -5.79
C GLU A 42 6.71 -12.86 -4.26
N ASN A 43 5.96 -13.80 -3.67
CA ASN A 43 5.91 -14.05 -2.23
C ASN A 43 5.74 -12.77 -1.40
N ILE A 44 4.73 -11.98 -1.77
CA ILE A 44 4.48 -10.67 -1.20
C ILE A 44 3.79 -10.84 0.16
N LEU A 45 4.32 -10.20 1.19
CA LEU A 45 3.68 -10.01 2.47
C LEU A 45 3.38 -8.53 2.68
N VAL A 46 2.10 -8.21 2.83
CA VAL A 46 1.64 -6.88 3.21
C VAL A 46 1.22 -6.91 4.67
N GLN A 47 1.84 -6.08 5.49
CA GLN A 47 1.41 -5.81 6.86
C GLN A 47 0.85 -4.39 6.93
N SER A 48 -0.38 -4.23 7.40
CA SER A 48 -1.00 -2.92 7.58
C SER A 48 -1.27 -2.61 9.05
N LYS A 49 -1.10 -1.35 9.44
CA LYS A 49 -1.42 -0.84 10.79
C LYS A 49 -1.68 0.66 10.76
N GLY A 50 -2.74 1.09 11.45
CA GLY A 50 -3.03 2.48 11.75
C GLY A 50 -2.45 2.91 13.10
N TYR A 51 -1.96 4.14 13.20
CA TYR A 51 -1.52 4.77 14.47
C TYR A 51 -1.64 6.30 14.44
N SER A 52 -1.85 6.92 15.60
CA SER A 52 -2.05 8.39 15.71
C SER A 52 -0.77 9.20 15.76
N ASP A 53 0.35 8.60 16.16
CA ASP A 53 1.65 9.26 16.30
C ASP A 53 2.67 8.61 15.37
N LEU A 54 3.20 9.37 14.42
CA LEU A 54 4.14 8.87 13.41
C LEU A 54 5.53 8.55 13.98
N GLU A 55 5.99 9.29 14.98
CA GLU A 55 7.32 9.13 15.58
C GLU A 55 7.36 7.90 16.48
N THR A 56 6.39 7.79 17.39
CA THR A 56 6.33 6.68 18.35
C THR A 56 5.64 5.44 17.78
N LYS A 57 4.89 5.57 16.68
CA LYS A 57 3.97 4.55 16.14
C LYS A 57 2.96 4.04 17.18
N GLY A 58 2.65 4.89 18.15
CA GLY A 58 1.85 4.61 19.34
C GLY A 58 0.53 5.39 19.39
N GLY A 59 -0.03 5.49 20.60
CA GLY A 59 -1.32 6.13 20.84
C GLY A 59 -2.51 5.28 20.38
N LYS A 60 -3.53 5.93 19.79
CA LYS A 60 -4.65 5.20 19.17
C LYS A 60 -4.09 4.40 18.00
N SER A 61 -4.29 3.09 18.01
CA SER A 61 -3.79 2.21 16.95
C SER A 61 -4.79 1.12 16.61
N THR A 62 -4.65 0.58 15.40
CA THR A 62 -5.44 -0.56 14.95
C THR A 62 -4.69 -1.87 15.20
N ALA A 63 -5.40 -3.00 15.09
CA ALA A 63 -4.75 -4.28 14.95
C ALA A 63 -3.86 -4.31 13.69
N THR A 64 -2.78 -5.07 13.74
CA THR A 64 -1.95 -5.35 12.57
C THR A 64 -2.60 -6.44 11.73
N LEU A 65 -2.91 -6.12 10.47
CA LEU A 65 -3.42 -7.08 9.50
C LEU A 65 -2.28 -7.59 8.62
N ARG A 66 -2.44 -8.80 8.09
CA ARG A 66 -1.45 -9.44 7.23
C ARG A 66 -2.14 -10.09 6.04
N LYS A 67 -1.66 -9.76 4.84
CA LYS A 67 -2.13 -10.35 3.60
C LYS A 67 -0.95 -10.87 2.80
N MET A 68 -1.08 -12.11 2.31
CA MET A 68 -0.11 -12.68 1.39
C MET A 68 -0.65 -12.64 -0.04
N VAL A 69 0.21 -12.24 -0.97
CA VAL A 69 -0.04 -12.33 -2.42
C VAL A 69 1.09 -13.15 -3.03
N LYS A 70 0.76 -14.32 -3.56
CA LYS A 70 1.78 -15.28 -4.02
C LYS A 70 2.59 -14.72 -5.20
N VAL A 71 1.90 -14.15 -6.19
CA VAL A 71 2.49 -13.51 -7.37
C VAL A 71 1.63 -12.33 -7.75
N LEU A 72 2.25 -11.18 -8.03
CA LEU A 72 1.63 -10.03 -8.66
C LEU A 72 2.34 -9.79 -10.01
N PRO A 73 1.69 -10.07 -11.16
CA PRO A 73 2.30 -9.90 -12.48
C PRO A 73 2.82 -8.47 -12.74
N ALA A 74 3.73 -8.34 -13.71
CA ALA A 74 4.16 -7.05 -14.24
C ALA A 74 2.94 -6.23 -14.70
N LYS A 75 3.00 -4.91 -14.55
CA LYS A 75 1.93 -3.99 -14.98
C LYS A 75 0.55 -4.43 -14.50
N SER A 76 0.43 -4.79 -13.22
CA SER A 76 -0.84 -5.24 -12.61
C SER A 76 -1.02 -4.70 -11.19
N ALA A 77 -2.20 -4.90 -10.61
CA ALA A 77 -2.49 -4.49 -9.25
C ALA A 77 -3.29 -5.55 -8.48
N ALA A 78 -3.03 -5.66 -7.18
CA ALA A 78 -3.77 -6.51 -6.26
C ALA A 78 -4.59 -5.68 -5.29
N LYS A 79 -5.89 -5.97 -5.21
CA LYS A 79 -6.79 -5.44 -4.18
C LYS A 79 -6.40 -6.02 -2.81
N LEU A 80 -6.17 -5.17 -1.83
CA LEU A 80 -5.69 -5.52 -0.49
C LEU A 80 -6.84 -5.62 0.51
N GLU A 81 -7.36 -4.47 0.95
CA GLU A 81 -8.38 -4.38 2.00
C GLU A 81 -9.20 -3.10 1.84
N PRO A 82 -10.46 -3.09 2.32
CA PRO A 82 -11.23 -1.86 2.42
C PRO A 82 -10.70 -1.01 3.57
N MET A 83 -10.78 0.31 3.42
CA MET A 83 -10.47 1.26 4.48
C MET A 83 -11.76 1.76 5.12
N MET A 84 -11.86 1.63 6.44
CA MET A 84 -13.02 2.09 7.20
C MET A 84 -12.83 3.56 7.60
N PRO A 85 -13.88 4.40 7.57
CA PRO A 85 -13.73 5.84 7.85
C PRO A 85 -13.09 6.16 9.20
N GLU A 86 -13.19 5.29 10.22
CA GLU A 86 -12.64 5.58 11.56
C GLU A 86 -11.11 5.65 11.62
N ILE A 87 -10.42 5.25 10.54
CA ILE A 87 -8.96 5.27 10.42
C ILE A 87 -8.43 6.38 9.51
N PHE A 88 -9.30 7.21 8.92
CA PHE A 88 -8.89 8.33 8.04
C PHE A 88 -8.13 9.43 8.79
N ASP A 89 -8.33 9.52 10.10
CA ASP A 89 -7.61 10.45 10.98
C ASP A 89 -6.28 9.86 11.53
N LEU A 90 -5.89 8.67 11.08
CA LEU A 90 -4.65 8.00 11.49
C LEU A 90 -3.62 8.01 10.37
N PHE A 91 -2.35 7.83 10.75
CA PHE A 91 -1.35 7.36 9.82
C PHE A 91 -1.61 5.89 9.52
N ASN A 92 -1.79 5.55 8.24
CA ASN A 92 -2.00 4.18 7.81
C ASN A 92 -0.73 3.67 7.12
N GLU A 93 0.03 2.82 7.80
CA GLU A 93 1.26 2.22 7.29
C GLU A 93 0.96 0.88 6.62
N TYR A 94 1.46 0.72 5.39
CA TYR A 94 1.54 -0.53 4.65
C TYR A 94 3.01 -0.90 4.47
N TRP A 95 3.48 -1.89 5.21
CA TRP A 95 4.80 -2.46 5.04
C TRP A 95 4.70 -3.66 4.10
N VAL A 96 5.25 -3.51 2.89
CA VAL A 96 5.22 -4.50 1.83
C VAL A 96 6.62 -5.09 1.70
N SER A 97 6.75 -6.41 1.88
CA SER A 97 7.94 -7.16 1.53
C SER A 97 7.63 -8.14 0.40
N PHE A 98 8.57 -8.31 -0.53
CA PHE A 98 8.38 -9.11 -1.73
C PHE A 98 9.73 -9.53 -2.34
N PHE A 99 9.69 -10.45 -3.29
CA PHE A 99 10.82 -10.77 -4.15
C PHE A 99 10.61 -10.17 -5.54
N GLU A 100 11.66 -9.59 -6.09
CA GLU A 100 11.73 -9.12 -7.47
C GLU A 100 13.05 -9.60 -8.07
N GLY A 101 13.00 -10.35 -9.17
CA GLY A 101 14.21 -10.91 -9.79
C GLY A 101 15.04 -11.81 -8.85
N GLY A 102 14.41 -12.46 -7.88
CA GLY A 102 15.07 -13.28 -6.86
C GLY A 102 15.71 -12.51 -5.69
N GLN A 103 15.62 -11.17 -5.68
CA GLN A 103 16.08 -10.34 -4.58
C GLN A 103 14.90 -9.94 -3.68
N MET A 104 15.05 -10.14 -2.36
CA MET A 104 14.07 -9.67 -1.39
C MET A 104 14.19 -8.14 -1.24
N LYS A 105 13.05 -7.46 -1.29
CA LYS A 105 12.91 -6.02 -1.05
C LYS A 105 11.78 -5.76 -0.07
N ASP A 106 11.85 -4.64 0.64
CA ASP A 106 10.74 -4.18 1.46
C ASP A 106 10.64 -2.65 1.48
N ARG A 107 9.41 -2.15 1.63
CA ARG A 107 9.14 -0.71 1.73
C ARG A 107 7.90 -0.44 2.57
N LYS A 108 7.93 0.67 3.30
CA LYS A 108 6.78 1.23 4.02
C LYS A 108 6.15 2.35 3.20
N TYR A 109 4.83 2.28 3.03
CA TYR A 109 3.99 3.30 2.42
C TYR A 109 3.04 3.83 3.48
N ILE A 110 3.04 5.13 3.73
CA ILE A 110 2.27 5.74 4.82
C ILE A 110 1.32 6.77 4.25
N PHE A 111 0.02 6.56 4.46
CA PHE A 111 -1.01 7.57 4.21
C PHE A 111 -1.16 8.43 5.45
N GLY A 112 -1.09 9.76 5.27
CA GLY A 112 -1.26 10.70 6.37
C GLY A 112 -2.74 10.91 6.75
N PRO A 113 -3.01 11.34 7.99
CA PRO A 113 -4.35 11.75 8.40
C PRO A 113 -4.96 12.77 7.42
N GLY A 114 -6.22 12.58 7.04
CA GLY A 114 -6.95 13.49 6.16
C GLY A 114 -6.47 13.53 4.69
N THR A 115 -5.61 12.60 4.27
CA THR A 115 -5.14 12.52 2.88
C THR A 115 -6.02 11.66 1.97
N ILE A 116 -6.91 10.85 2.55
CA ILE A 116 -7.86 10.00 1.82
C ILE A 116 -9.07 10.85 1.40
N ASP A 117 -8.88 11.63 0.34
CA ASP A 117 -9.90 12.53 -0.23
C ASP A 117 -9.66 12.69 -1.73
N MET A 118 -10.72 12.59 -2.55
CA MET A 118 -10.64 12.73 -4.00
C MET A 118 -10.07 14.07 -4.47
N ALA A 119 -10.10 15.13 -3.64
CA ALA A 119 -9.42 16.40 -3.91
C ALA A 119 -7.90 16.27 -4.05
N PHE A 120 -7.29 15.23 -3.47
CA PHE A 120 -5.88 14.92 -3.58
C PHE A 120 -5.59 13.76 -4.56
N SER A 121 -6.61 13.34 -5.33
CA SER A 121 -6.45 12.21 -6.24
C SER A 121 -5.57 12.52 -7.45
N GLU A 122 -4.79 11.53 -7.85
CA GLU A 122 -3.96 11.54 -9.05
C GLU A 122 -4.17 10.24 -9.87
N PRO A 123 -3.71 10.21 -11.14
CA PRO A 123 -3.77 9.00 -11.95
C PRO A 123 -2.95 7.88 -11.33
N LEU A 124 -3.55 6.71 -11.19
CA LEU A 124 -2.86 5.53 -10.66
C LEU A 124 -2.11 4.82 -11.78
N PRO A 125 -0.83 4.47 -11.62
CA PRO A 125 -0.13 3.63 -12.57
C PRO A 125 -0.85 2.29 -12.74
N VAL A 126 -0.84 1.75 -13.97
CA VAL A 126 -1.51 0.49 -14.37
C VAL A 126 -3.05 0.53 -14.33
N LEU A 127 -3.62 1.13 -13.29
CA LEU A 127 -5.04 1.27 -13.08
C LEU A 127 -5.53 2.50 -13.84
N GLN A 128 -6.39 2.35 -14.84
CA GLN A 128 -7.01 3.47 -15.58
C GLN A 128 -8.05 4.22 -14.71
N LYS A 129 -7.64 4.65 -13.51
CA LYS A 129 -8.46 5.20 -12.44
C LYS A 129 -7.69 6.31 -11.71
N GLN A 130 -8.44 7.17 -11.03
CA GLN A 130 -7.92 8.16 -10.08
C GLN A 130 -7.91 7.56 -8.67
N GLY A 131 -6.96 7.99 -7.84
CA GLY A 131 -6.94 7.66 -6.42
C GLY A 131 -5.79 8.34 -5.68
N ILE A 132 -5.57 7.96 -4.43
CA ILE A 132 -4.46 8.48 -3.62
C ILE A 132 -3.30 7.51 -3.74
N LEU A 133 -2.19 7.96 -4.30
CA LEU A 133 -1.01 7.13 -4.53
C LEU A 133 0.08 7.50 -3.52
N VAL A 134 0.63 6.50 -2.85
CA VAL A 134 1.84 6.67 -2.03
C VAL A 134 2.99 5.95 -2.73
N ARG A 135 4.06 6.71 -2.95
CA ARG A 135 5.19 6.28 -3.76
C ARG A 135 6.34 5.74 -2.96
#